data_AF-A0A377UZV1-F1
#
_entry.id   AF-A0A377UZV1-F1
#
_cell.length_a   1.000
_cell.length_b   1.000
_cell.length_c   1.000
_cell.angle_alpha   90.00
_cell.angle_beta   90.00
_cell.angle_gamma   90.00
#
_symmetry.space_group_name_H-M   'P 1'
#
loop_
_entity.id
_entity.type
_entity.pdbx_description
1 polymer ?
#
loop_
_entity_poly.entity_id
_entity_poly.type
_entity_poly.pdbx_seq_one_letter_code
_entity_poly.pdbx_strand_id
1 'polypeptide(L)' 'MMMVFGLFVFELRTLPYQQLQLSRNWRHVKNDRVGRSAKWQYVGAGENQLTLGGLLYPEITGGNLSLGAVSTMAYTG' A
#
# COMPACT_ATOMS: atom_id res chain seq x y z
N MET A 1 15.21 4.32 10.72
CA MET A 1 13.95 4.88 10.18
C MET A 1 13.77 4.40 8.75
N MET A 2 12.67 3.73 8.42
CA MET A 2 12.42 3.13 7.09
C MET A 2 11.30 3.84 6.32
N MET A 3 10.17 4.12 6.97
CA MET A 3 9.02 4.83 6.39
C MET A 3 8.30 5.63 7.48
N VAL A 4 7.55 6.65 7.09
CA VAL A 4 6.62 7.37 7.98
C VAL A 4 5.22 7.38 7.36
N PHE A 5 4.20 7.10 8.17
CA PHE A 5 2.79 7.21 7.80
C PHE A 5 2.09 8.13 8.80
N GLY A 6 1.88 9.38 8.40
CA GLY A 6 1.39 10.43 9.29
C GLY A 6 2.37 10.66 10.45
N LEU A 7 1.94 10.34 11.67
CA LEU A 7 2.75 10.45 12.89
C LEU A 7 3.40 9.12 13.31
N PHE A 8 3.15 8.03 12.57
CA PHE A 8 3.73 6.72 12.87
C PHE A 8 5.01 6.47 12.08
N VAL A 9 6.08 6.11 12.78
CA VAL A 9 7.40 5.82 12.19
C VAL A 9 7.66 4.32 12.19
N PHE A 10 7.89 3.77 11.00
CA PHE A 10 8.32 2.38 10.82
C PHE A 10 9.84 2.29 11.02
N GLU A 11 10.25 1.58 12.06
CA GLU A 11 11.65 1.32 12.39
C GLU A 11 11.84 -0.03 13.11
N LEU A 12 13.09 -0.45 13.28
CA LEU A 12 13.45 -1.74 13.89
C LEU A 12 12.97 -1.92 15.34
N ARG A 13 12.63 -0.83 16.03
CA ARG A 13 12.11 -0.81 17.40
C ARG A 13 10.58 -0.66 17.49
N THR A 14 9.91 -0.58 16.34
CA THR A 14 8.44 -0.45 16.25
C THR A 14 7.85 -1.53 15.35
N LEU A 15 7.57 -1.21 14.09
CA LEU A 15 7.07 -2.13 13.06
C LEU A 15 8.02 -2.06 11.85
N PRO A 16 9.06 -2.90 11.78
CA PRO A 16 9.88 -3.01 10.60
C PRO A 16 9.17 -3.88 9.55
N TYR A 17 8.99 -3.34 8.35
CA TYR A 17 8.62 -4.15 7.18
C TYR A 17 9.89 -4.68 6.51
N GLN A 18 9.82 -5.89 5.95
CA GLN A 18 10.92 -6.47 5.16
C GLN A 18 10.67 -6.29 3.66
N GLN A 19 9.40 -6.23 3.26
CA GLN A 19 8.99 -6.07 1.87
C GLN A 19 8.02 -4.91 1.74
N LEU A 20 8.27 -4.05 0.77
CA LEU A 20 7.36 -3.00 0.33
C LEU A 20 6.98 -3.28 -1.12
N GLN A 21 5.69 -3.47 -1.37
CA GLN A 21 5.17 -3.68 -2.71
C GLN A 21 4.16 -2.57 -3.04
N LEU A 22 4.43 -1.83 -4.12
CA LEU A 22 3.53 -0.81 -4.64
C LEU A 22 2.89 -1.31 -5.93
N SER A 23 1.58 -1.54 -5.90
CA SER A 23 0.77 -1.80 -7.08
C SER A 23 0.12 -0.50 -7.54
N ARG A 24 0.37 -0.11 -8.79
CA ARG A 24 -0.25 1.06 -9.43
C ARG A 24 -1.08 0.58 -10.60
N ASN A 25 -2.37 0.86 -10.56
CA ASN A 25 -3.27 0.50 -11.64
C ASN A 25 -3.61 1.73 -12.47
N TRP A 26 -3.67 1.54 -13.79
CA TRP A 26 -4.13 2.55 -14.74
C TRP A 26 -5.25 1.97 -15.58
N ARG A 27 -6.33 2.74 -15.74
CA ARG A 27 -7.53 2.29 -16.42
C ARG A 27 -7.44 2.64 -17.91
N HIS A 28 -7.40 1.60 -18.73
CA HIS A 28 -7.47 1.71 -20.18
C HIS A 28 -8.76 1.02 -20.66
N VAL A 29 -9.64 1.79 -21.28
CA VAL A 29 -10.88 1.26 -21.87
C VAL A 29 -10.64 0.97 -23.34
N LYS A 30 -11.07 -0.20 -23.79
CA LYS A 30 -11.06 -0.60 -25.19
C LYS A 30 -12.33 -0.06 -25.86
N ASN A 31 -12.15 0.74 -26.90
CA ASN A 31 -13.25 1.22 -27.73
C ASN A 31 -13.19 0.55 -29.10
N ASP A 32 -14.13 -0.37 -29.34
CA ASP A 32 -14.26 -1.09 -30.60
C ASP A 32 -14.93 -0.20 -31.65
N ARG A 33 -14.33 -0.11 -32.83
CA ARG A 33 -14.80 0.74 -33.93
C ARG A 33 -15.18 -0.13 -35.11
N VAL A 34 -16.32 0.15 -35.74
CA VAL A 34 -16.74 -0.57 -36.95
C VAL A 34 -15.78 -0.22 -38.10
N GLY A 35 -15.23 -1.25 -38.74
CA GLY A 35 -14.33 -1.11 -39.90
C GLY A 35 -12.91 -0.60 -39.59
N ARG A 36 -12.50 -0.50 -38.31
CA ARG A 36 -11.12 -0.15 -37.91
C ARG A 36 -10.68 -0.92 -36.67
N SER A 37 -9.37 -1.01 -36.44
CA SER A 37 -8.83 -1.56 -35.20
C SER A 37 -9.32 -0.78 -33.97
N ALA A 38 -9.61 -1.55 -32.93
CA ALA A 38 -9.96 -1.04 -31.61
C ALA A 38 -8.89 -0.07 -31.10
N LYS A 39 -9.32 0.98 -30.40
CA LYS A 39 -8.41 1.95 -29.78
C LYS A 39 -8.50 1.83 -28.27
N TRP A 40 -7.35 1.82 -27.61
CA TRP A 40 -7.27 1.92 -26.16
C TRP A 40 -7.25 3.40 -25.77
N GLN A 41 -8.12 3.78 -24.84
CA GLN A 41 -8.18 5.12 -24.30
C GLN A 41 -7.87 5.08 -22.80
N TYR A 42 -6.93 5.92 -22.37
CA TYR A 42 -6.69 6.15 -20.96
C TYR A 42 -7.87 6.91 -20.36
N VAL A 43 -8.47 6.35 -19.31
CA VAL A 43 -9.64 6.92 -18.63
C VAL A 43 -9.28 7.49 -17.26
N GLY A 44 -8.16 7.08 -16.68
CA GLY A 44 -7.67 7.62 -15.42
C GLY A 44 -6.79 6.65 -14.64
N ALA A 45 -6.32 7.10 -13.49
CA ALA A 45 -5.67 6.24 -12.51
C ALA A 45 -6.72 5.28 -11.92
N GLY A 46 -6.34 4.02 -11.74
CA GLY A 46 -7.10 3.04 -10.98
C GLY A 46 -6.73 3.10 -9.49
N GLU A 47 -7.12 2.07 -8.75
CA GLU A 47 -6.77 1.94 -7.34
C GLU A 47 -5.28 1.61 -7.20
N ASN A 48 -4.60 2.36 -6.34
CA ASN A 48 -3.22 2.06 -5.98
C ASN A 48 -3.22 1.39 -4.61
N GLN A 49 -2.43 0.33 -4.49
CA GLN A 49 -2.29 -0.42 -3.25
C GLN A 49 -0.82 -0.46 -2.83
N LEU A 50 -0.54 -0.10 -1.59
CA LEU A 50 0.76 -0.25 -0.95
C LEU A 50 0.66 -1.37 0.08
N THR A 51 1.42 -2.43 -0.11
CA THR A 51 1.46 -3.58 0.79
C THR A 51 2.81 -3.62 1.50
N LEU A 52 2.77 -3.60 2.84
CA LEU A 52 3.95 -3.74 3.70
C LEU A 52 3.92 -5.14 4.33
N GLY A 53 4.89 -5.98 3.95
CA GLY A 53 5.05 -7.34 4.46
C GLY A 53 6.24 -7.43 5.42
N GLY A 54 6.06 -8.15 6.52
CA GLY A 54 7.13 -8.39 7.48
C GLY A 54 6.73 -9.36 8.59
N LEU A 55 7.73 -9.76 9.37
CA LEU A 55 7.60 -10.58 10.57
C LEU A 55 7.91 -9.70 11.78
N LEU A 56 7.07 -9.82 12.80
CA LEU A 56 7.26 -9.14 14.07
C LEU A 56 7.72 -10.14 15.11
N TYR A 57 8.80 -9.80 15.80
CA TYR A 57 9.30 -10.53 16.97
C TYR A 57 9.04 -9.66 18.20
N PRO A 58 7.95 -9.90 18.96
CA PRO A 58 7.53 -9.01 20.05
C PRO A 58 8.61 -8.75 21.09
N GLU A 59 9.48 -9.74 21.32
CA GLU A 59 10.57 -9.70 22.30
C GLU A 59 11.74 -8.79 21.90
N ILE A 60 11.94 -8.55 20.60
CA ILE A 60 13.10 -7.81 20.05
C ILE A 60 12.67 -6.46 19.47
N THR A 61 11.51 -6.44 18.82
CA THR A 61 11.10 -5.36 17.92
C THR A 61 10.04 -4.45 18.54
N GLY A 62 9.44 -4.82 19.68
CA GLY A 62 8.34 -4.06 20.29
C GLY A 62 7.01 -4.40 19.61
N GLY A 63 6.29 -5.34 20.21
CA GLY A 63 5.05 -5.91 19.66
C GLY A 63 3.79 -5.06 19.87
N ASN A 64 2.69 -5.76 20.17
CA ASN A 64 1.26 -5.36 20.18
C ASN A 64 0.89 -3.87 20.34
N LEU A 65 1.61 -3.06 21.12
CA LEU A 65 1.34 -1.63 21.24
C LEU A 65 1.53 -0.89 19.91
N SER A 66 2.59 -1.21 19.17
CA SER A 66 2.88 -0.62 17.86
C SER A 66 1.84 -1.05 16.81
N LEU A 67 1.46 -2.33 16.83
CA LEU A 67 0.39 -2.89 15.98
C LEU A 67 -0.98 -2.28 16.32
N GLY A 68 -1.28 -2.10 17.61
CA GLY A 68 -2.50 -1.48 18.10
C GLY A 68 -2.61 -0.01 17.71
N ALA A 69 -1.50 0.73 17.72
CA ALA A 69 -1.46 2.11 17.24
C ALA A 69 -1.83 2.18 15.74
N VAL A 70 -1.21 1.33 14.90
CA VAL A 70 -1.55 1.27 13.45
C VAL A 70 -2.99 0.82 13.22
N SER A 71 -3.48 -0.16 13.99
CA SER A 71 -4.88 -0.59 13.90
C SER A 71 -5.84 0.53 14.29
N THR A 72 -5.51 1.34 15.31
CA THR A 72 -6.32 2.49 15.71
C THR A 72 -6.35 3.55 14.61
N MET A 73 -5.21 3.82 13.97
CA MET A 73 -5.14 4.72 12.80
C MET A 73 -5.98 4.22 11.62
N ALA A 74 -6.16 2.92 11.46
CA ALA A 74 -7.05 2.36 10.44
C ALA A 74 -8.55 2.63 10.72
N TYR A 75 -8.93 2.76 12.00
CA TYR A 75 -10.32 3.08 12.39
C TYR A 75 -10.63 4.58 12.36
N THR A 76 -9.61 5.45 12.32
CA THR A 76 -9.80 6.91 12.25
C THR A 76 -10.06 7.43 10.83
N GLY A 77 -10.32 6.54 9.87
CA GLY A 77 -10.61 6.85 8.47
C GLY A 77 -12.03 7.34 8.23
#